data_AF-A0A164P745-F1
#
_entry.id   AF-A0A164P745-F1
#
_cell.length_a   1.000
_cell.length_b   1.000
_cell.length_c   1.000
_cell.angle_alpha   90.00
_cell.angle_beta   90.00
_cell.angle_gamma   90.00
#
_symmetry.space_group_name_H-M   'P 1'
#
loop_
_entity.id
_entity.type
_entity.pdbx_description
1 polymer ?
#
loop_
_entity_poly.entity_id
_entity_poly.type
_entity_poly.pdbx_seq_one_letter_code
_entity_poly.pdbx_strand_id
1 'polypeptide(L)'
;MEIGNWAFGNSRGSFPVNRDWQNMFCEHLYDMGFDSYGVIDSKHEHLEKHVVKIESSINEPSAKFENDTFVIMPYYWGDDDAICMLPNFIYKPTGFELSWYKYALRDSYMNHNISYQELDELLKLCKQSLEKK
;
A
#
# COMPACT_ATOMS: atom_id res chain seq x y z
N MET A 1 0.66 1.61 -18.52
CA MET A 1 -0.76 1.56 -18.11
C MET A 1 -1.43 0.36 -18.75
N GLU A 2 -1.88 -0.60 -17.94
CA GLU A 2 -2.67 -1.76 -18.38
C GLU A 2 -4.10 -1.31 -18.75
N ILE A 3 -4.72 -1.93 -19.77
CA ILE A 3 -6.07 -1.55 -20.23
C ILE A 3 -7.13 -1.63 -19.12
N GLY A 4 -6.97 -2.60 -18.21
CA GLY A 4 -7.87 -2.75 -17.05
C GLY A 4 -7.74 -1.63 -16.04
N ASN A 5 -6.53 -1.07 -15.86
CA ASN A 5 -6.33 0.08 -14.98
C ASN A 5 -6.76 1.39 -15.65
N TRP A 6 -6.58 1.50 -16.97
CA TRP A 6 -7.10 2.62 -17.75
C TRP A 6 -8.64 2.71 -17.70
N ALA A 7 -9.33 1.57 -17.75
CA ALA A 7 -10.79 1.52 -17.74
C ALA A 7 -11.41 1.50 -16.32
N PHE A 8 -10.75 0.86 -15.34
CA PHE A 8 -11.36 0.51 -14.05
C PHE A 8 -10.40 0.57 -12.86
N GLY A 9 -9.22 1.20 -13.01
CA GLY A 9 -8.20 1.16 -11.98
C GLY A 9 -7.95 2.50 -11.29
N ASN A 10 -7.57 2.37 -10.03
CA ASN A 10 -7.41 3.47 -9.08
C ASN A 10 -5.95 3.87 -8.86
N SER A 11 -4.99 3.20 -9.49
CA SER A 11 -3.59 3.57 -9.35
C SER A 11 -3.33 4.94 -10.01
N ARG A 12 -2.68 5.84 -9.29
CA ARG A 12 -2.40 7.22 -9.69
C ARG A 12 -1.04 7.66 -9.16
N GLY A 13 -0.37 8.55 -9.87
CA GLY A 13 0.90 9.16 -9.48
C GLY A 13 1.66 9.71 -10.69
N SER A 14 2.71 10.47 -10.42
CA SER A 14 3.47 11.17 -11.47
C SER A 14 4.52 10.28 -12.14
N PHE A 15 5.00 9.27 -11.42
CA PHE A 15 6.10 8.42 -11.88
C PHE A 15 5.67 6.96 -11.88
N PRO A 16 5.72 6.26 -13.04
CA PRO A 16 5.44 4.83 -13.09
C PRO A 16 6.54 4.05 -12.36
N VAL A 17 6.14 3.00 -11.65
CA VAL A 17 7.06 2.13 -10.90
C VAL A 17 7.50 0.97 -11.78
N ASN A 18 8.78 0.60 -11.71
CA ASN A 18 9.30 -0.55 -12.44
C ASN A 18 8.69 -1.86 -11.90
N ARG A 19 8.05 -2.61 -12.79
CA ARG A 19 7.37 -3.87 -12.46
C ARG A 19 8.32 -4.95 -11.95
N ASP A 20 9.60 -4.91 -12.33
CA ASP A 20 10.61 -5.89 -11.90
C ASP A 20 10.86 -5.86 -10.38
N TRP A 21 10.46 -4.77 -9.70
CA TRP A 21 10.58 -4.64 -8.25
C TRP A 21 9.53 -5.45 -7.49
N GLN A 22 8.49 -5.97 -8.16
CA GLN A 22 7.34 -6.61 -7.52
C GLN A 22 7.73 -7.71 -6.55
N ASN A 23 8.59 -8.65 -6.95
CA ASN A 23 8.92 -9.79 -6.10
C ASN A 23 9.58 -9.35 -4.80
N MET A 24 10.57 -8.46 -4.91
CA MET A 24 11.31 -7.97 -3.75
C MET A 24 10.42 -7.09 -2.84
N PHE A 25 9.52 -6.28 -3.42
CA PHE A 25 8.54 -5.51 -2.65
C PHE A 25 7.54 -6.42 -1.92
N CYS A 26 7.04 -7.46 -2.58
CA CYS A 26 6.16 -8.44 -1.95
C CYS A 26 6.87 -9.20 -0.83
N GLU A 27 8.14 -9.56 -0.99
CA GLU A 27 8.95 -10.17 0.08
C GLU A 27 9.01 -9.26 1.31
N HIS A 28 9.20 -7.95 1.14
CA HIS A 28 9.10 -6.99 2.24
C HIS A 28 7.72 -6.94 2.88
N LEU A 29 6.64 -6.95 2.10
CA LEU A 29 5.28 -7.02 2.64
C LEU A 29 5.09 -8.27 3.52
N TYR A 30 5.48 -9.45 3.02
CA TYR A 30 5.37 -10.70 3.77
C TYR A 30 6.21 -10.68 5.06
N ASP A 31 7.43 -10.15 4.99
CA ASP A 31 8.31 -9.97 6.14
C ASP A 31 7.75 -9.00 7.20
N MET A 32 6.90 -8.06 6.77
CA MET A 32 6.18 -7.13 7.64
C MET A 32 4.82 -7.67 8.11
N GLY A 33 4.43 -8.88 7.67
CA GLY A 33 3.17 -9.52 8.06
C GLY A 33 1.98 -9.18 7.17
N PHE A 34 2.21 -8.72 5.94
CA PHE A 34 1.18 -8.43 4.94
C PHE A 34 1.33 -9.33 3.72
N ASP A 35 0.23 -9.69 3.07
CA ASP A 35 0.27 -10.39 1.80
C ASP A 35 0.53 -9.45 0.61
N SER A 36 0.59 -10.00 -0.61
CA SER A 36 0.77 -9.22 -1.83
C SER A 36 -0.37 -8.25 -2.15
N TYR A 37 -1.50 -8.32 -1.44
CA TYR A 37 -2.63 -7.39 -1.56
C TYR A 37 -2.57 -6.29 -0.50
N GLY A 38 -1.64 -6.35 0.45
CA GLY A 38 -1.54 -5.44 1.60
C GLY A 38 -2.45 -5.84 2.77
N VAL A 39 -2.97 -7.07 2.78
CA VAL A 39 -3.82 -7.60 3.86
C VAL A 39 -2.95 -8.27 4.92
N ILE A 40 -3.27 -8.10 6.20
CA ILE A 40 -2.54 -8.73 7.30
C ILE A 40 -2.64 -10.26 7.18
N ASP A 41 -1.49 -10.95 7.21
CA ASP A 41 -1.41 -12.40 7.26
C ASP A 41 -1.96 -12.90 8.60
N SER A 42 -2.73 -13.99 8.59
CA SER A 42 -3.33 -14.59 9.81
C SER A 42 -2.30 -15.00 10.86
N LYS A 43 -1.02 -15.16 10.51
CA LYS A 43 0.06 -15.39 11.48
C LYS A 43 0.44 -14.13 12.26
N HIS A 44 -0.03 -12.96 11.85
CA HIS A 44 0.31 -11.64 12.38
C HIS A 44 -0.92 -10.89 12.93
N GLU A 45 -1.91 -11.60 13.48
CA GLU A 45 -3.14 -11.03 14.09
C GLU A 45 -2.86 -9.92 15.12
N HIS A 46 -1.71 -9.93 15.79
CA HIS A 46 -1.31 -8.87 16.71
C HIS A 46 -1.21 -7.47 16.06
N LEU A 47 -1.10 -7.40 14.73
CA LEU A 47 -1.12 -6.15 13.95
C LEU A 47 -2.54 -5.60 13.77
N GLU A 48 -3.60 -6.41 13.97
CA GLU A 48 -4.99 -5.98 13.80
C GLU A 48 -5.39 -4.83 14.73
N LYS A 49 -4.70 -4.68 15.87
CA LYS A 49 -4.89 -3.52 16.78
C LYS A 49 -4.58 -2.17 16.12
N HIS A 50 -3.84 -2.16 15.01
CA HIS A 50 -3.51 -0.98 14.21
C HIS A 50 -4.41 -0.82 12.99
N VAL A 51 -5.42 -1.68 12.82
CA VAL A 51 -6.36 -1.57 11.71
C VAL A 51 -7.38 -0.48 12.02
N VAL A 52 -7.49 0.47 11.09
CA VAL A 52 -8.43 1.57 11.14
C VAL A 52 -9.49 1.34 10.05
N LYS A 53 -10.76 1.36 10.45
CA LYS A 53 -11.88 1.32 9.51
C LYS A 53 -12.02 2.66 8.79
N ILE A 54 -12.29 2.59 7.50
CA ILE A 54 -12.57 3.75 6.65
C ILE A 54 -14.06 3.70 6.33
N GLU A 55 -14.80 4.65 6.88
CA GLU A 55 -16.22 4.81 6.57
C GLU A 55 -16.38 5.26 5.12
N SER A 56 -17.37 4.69 4.44
CA SER A 56 -17.73 5.03 3.07
C SER A 56 -19.01 5.85 3.04
N SER A 57 -19.07 6.79 2.11
CA SER A 57 -20.26 7.58 1.80
C SER A 57 -21.39 6.77 1.14
N ILE A 58 -21.07 5.60 0.59
CA ILE A 58 -22.00 4.71 -0.12
C ILE A 58 -22.24 3.37 0.58
N ASN A 59 -21.89 3.25 1.87
CA ASN A 59 -22.00 2.03 2.69
C ASN A 59 -21.13 0.85 2.23
N GLU A 60 -20.00 1.12 1.57
CA GLU A 60 -19.00 0.10 1.20
C GLU A 60 -17.67 0.38 1.94
N PRO A 61 -17.57 0.08 3.24
CA PRO A 61 -16.42 0.48 4.04
C PRO A 61 -15.14 -0.24 3.61
N SER A 62 -14.01 0.36 3.96
CA SER A 62 -12.68 -0.24 3.77
C SER A 62 -11.92 -0.28 5.09
N ALA A 63 -10.71 -0.80 5.07
CA ALA A 63 -9.81 -0.82 6.22
C ALA A 63 -8.38 -0.62 5.77
N LYS A 64 -7.58 0.00 6.64
CA LYS A 64 -6.14 0.18 6.45
C LYS A 64 -5.40 -0.20 7.71
N PHE A 65 -4.17 -0.69 7.56
CA PHE A 65 -3.21 -0.70 8.64
C PHE A 65 -2.60 0.71 8.78
N GLU A 66 -2.50 1.21 10.00
CA GLU A 66 -1.86 2.49 10.28
C GLU A 66 -1.11 2.49 11.62
N ASN A 67 0.17 2.84 11.57
CA ASN A 67 0.98 3.17 12.74
C ASN A 67 1.64 4.55 12.58
N ASP A 68 2.52 4.94 13.49
CA ASP A 68 3.19 6.26 13.45
C ASP A 68 4.12 6.44 12.25
N THR A 69 4.55 5.36 11.60
CA THR A 69 5.56 5.38 10.53
C THR A 69 4.96 5.24 9.14
N PHE A 70 3.98 4.35 8.95
CA PHE A 70 3.46 4.06 7.61
C PHE A 70 1.98 3.63 7.63
N VAL A 71 1.41 3.62 6.43
CA VAL A 71 0.07 3.13 6.14
C VAL A 71 0.16 2.06 5.06
N ILE A 72 -0.58 0.97 5.22
CA ILE A 72 -0.89 0.03 4.13
C ILE A 72 -2.40 -0.02 3.98
N MET A 73 -2.85 0.19 2.75
CA MET A 73 -4.24 0.10 2.35
C MET A 73 -4.36 -0.90 1.19
N PRO A 74 -5.08 -2.01 1.38
CA PRO A 74 -5.41 -2.90 0.27
C PRO A 74 -6.11 -2.18 -0.86
N TYR A 75 -6.04 -2.74 -2.07
CA TYR A 75 -6.79 -2.20 -3.19
C TYR A 75 -8.30 -2.22 -2.86
N TYR A 76 -8.94 -1.06 -2.96
CA TYR A 76 -10.36 -0.94 -2.73
C TYR A 76 -11.15 -1.35 -3.98
N TRP A 77 -12.10 -2.26 -3.79
CA TRP A 77 -12.91 -2.87 -4.85
C TRP A 77 -14.29 -2.24 -5.01
N GLY A 78 -14.68 -1.34 -4.09
CA GLY A 78 -15.96 -0.64 -4.14
C GLY A 78 -15.94 0.60 -5.01
N ASP A 79 -17.06 1.33 -4.99
CA ASP A 79 -17.31 2.47 -5.88
C ASP A 79 -17.21 3.84 -5.18
N ASP A 80 -16.71 3.90 -3.94
CA ASP A 80 -16.48 5.16 -3.23
C ASP A 80 -15.23 5.87 -3.76
N ASP A 81 -15.44 6.92 -4.56
CA ASP A 81 -14.37 7.73 -5.15
C ASP A 81 -13.34 8.23 -4.13
N ALA A 82 -13.79 8.61 -2.92
CA ALA A 82 -12.88 9.13 -1.90
C ALA A 82 -11.91 8.06 -1.41
N ILE A 83 -12.37 6.81 -1.29
CA ILE A 83 -11.53 5.66 -0.91
C ILE A 83 -10.69 5.20 -2.10
N CYS A 84 -11.24 5.17 -3.31
CA CYS A 84 -10.53 4.86 -4.55
C CYS A 84 -9.31 5.75 -4.77
N MET A 85 -9.35 7.02 -4.35
CA MET A 85 -8.24 7.95 -4.49
C MET A 85 -7.12 7.78 -3.45
N LEU A 86 -7.31 6.97 -2.41
CA LEU A 86 -6.31 6.79 -1.36
C LEU A 86 -5.15 5.91 -1.85
N PRO A 87 -3.89 6.27 -1.53
CA PRO A 87 -2.73 5.48 -1.90
C PRO A 87 -2.68 4.18 -1.09
N ASN A 88 -2.08 3.15 -1.69
CA ASN A 88 -1.97 1.84 -1.07
C ASN A 88 -0.85 1.76 -0.04
N PHE A 89 0.19 2.58 -0.19
CA PHE A 89 1.29 2.69 0.77
C PHE A 89 1.65 4.15 0.97
N ILE A 90 1.82 4.54 2.24
CA ILE A 90 2.31 5.86 2.63
C ILE A 90 3.44 5.68 3.62
N TYR A 91 4.60 6.27 3.33
CA TYR A 91 5.66 6.47 4.31
C TYR A 91 5.58 7.89 4.90
N LYS A 92 5.01 7.98 6.12
CA LYS A 92 4.61 9.25 6.74
C LYS A 92 5.75 10.26 6.92
N PRO A 93 6.98 9.88 7.32
CA PRO A 93 8.05 10.86 7.58
C PRO A 93 8.44 11.73 6.38
N THR A 94 8.19 11.27 5.15
CA THR A 94 8.50 12.03 3.94
C THR A 94 7.27 12.38 3.10
N GLY A 95 6.11 11.81 3.43
CA GLY A 95 4.92 11.88 2.58
C GLY A 95 5.05 11.10 1.27
N PHE A 96 5.97 10.14 1.19
CA PHE A 96 6.08 9.26 0.01
C PHE A 96 4.84 8.38 -0.10
N GLU A 97 4.27 8.32 -1.29
CA GLU A 97 3.05 7.57 -1.61
C GLU A 97 3.31 6.65 -2.79
N LEU A 98 2.73 5.45 -2.70
CA LEU A 98 2.75 4.43 -3.73
C LEU A 98 1.36 3.83 -3.88
N SER A 99 0.86 3.82 -5.11
CA SER A 99 -0.46 3.30 -5.46
C SER A 99 -0.33 2.20 -6.50
N TRP A 100 -1.09 1.12 -6.34
CA TRP A 100 -1.09 -0.05 -7.22
C TRP A 100 -2.50 -0.48 -7.62
N TYR A 101 -2.61 -1.19 -8.73
CA TYR A 101 -3.87 -1.76 -9.20
C TYR A 101 -4.01 -3.20 -8.73
N LYS A 102 -5.03 -3.49 -7.90
CA LYS A 102 -5.39 -4.81 -7.35
C LYS A 102 -4.38 -5.42 -6.36
N TYR A 103 -3.11 -5.55 -6.74
CA TYR A 103 -2.06 -6.11 -5.88
C TYR A 103 -0.74 -5.36 -6.06
N ALA A 104 0.16 -5.51 -5.10
CA ALA A 104 1.38 -4.74 -4.97
C ALA A 104 2.19 -4.68 -6.27
N LEU A 105 2.58 -3.45 -6.64
CA LEU A 105 3.36 -3.11 -7.83
C LEU A 105 2.77 -3.51 -9.19
N ARG A 106 1.49 -3.90 -9.27
CA ARG A 106 0.79 -4.01 -10.56
C ARG A 106 0.33 -2.62 -11.02
N ASP A 107 0.78 -2.24 -12.23
CA ASP A 107 0.52 -0.93 -12.87
C ASP A 107 0.53 0.21 -11.84
N SER A 108 1.69 0.43 -11.24
CA SER A 108 1.81 1.24 -10.03
C SER A 108 2.52 2.55 -10.30
N TYR A 109 2.23 3.52 -9.45
CA TYR A 109 2.73 4.88 -9.57
C TYR A 109 3.12 5.40 -8.19
N MET A 110 4.15 6.23 -8.18
CA MET A 110 4.65 6.91 -6.99
C MET A 110 4.55 8.42 -7.16
N ASN A 111 4.42 9.14 -6.04
CA ASN A 111 4.36 10.61 -6.03
C ASN A 111 5.75 11.24 -6.15
N HIS A 112 6.79 10.61 -5.63
CA HIS A 112 8.19 11.01 -5.76
C HIS A 112 8.98 9.98 -6.56
N ASN A 113 9.84 10.43 -7.47
CA ASN A 113 10.67 9.53 -8.27
C ASN A 113 11.86 9.03 -7.47
N ILE A 114 11.73 7.86 -6.84
CA ILE A 114 12.80 7.21 -6.09
C ILE A 114 13.27 5.92 -6.77
N SER A 115 14.52 5.55 -6.52
CA SER A 115 15.09 4.26 -6.88
C SER A 115 14.56 3.13 -6.00
N TYR A 116 14.78 1.89 -6.43
CA TYR A 116 14.44 0.74 -5.60
C TYR A 116 15.26 0.71 -4.29
N GLN A 117 16.51 1.13 -4.34
CA GLN A 117 17.39 1.18 -3.16
C GLN A 117 16.81 2.11 -2.09
N GLU A 118 16.33 3.28 -2.49
CA GLU A 118 15.65 4.21 -1.57
C GLU A 118 14.34 3.59 -1.03
N LEU A 119 13.53 2.96 -1.89
CA LEU A 119 12.30 2.28 -1.46
C LEU A 119 12.59 1.14 -0.46
N ASP A 120 13.62 0.34 -0.71
CA ASP A 120 14.09 -0.73 0.17
C ASP A 120 14.53 -0.20 1.55
N GLU A 121 15.21 0.94 1.59
CA GLU A 121 15.55 1.63 2.84
C GLU A 121 14.29 2.08 3.60
N LEU A 122 13.29 2.64 2.91
CA LEU A 122 12.01 3.00 3.52
C LEU A 122 11.29 1.78 4.11
N LEU A 123 11.25 0.67 3.38
CA LEU A 123 10.60 -0.57 3.81
C LEU A 123 11.29 -1.18 5.04
N LYS A 124 12.63 -1.13 5.11
CA LYS A 124 13.38 -1.54 6.31
C LYS A 124 13.02 -0.71 7.53
N LEU A 125 12.84 0.61 7.37
CA LEU A 125 12.39 1.49 8.46
C LEU A 125 10.95 1.18 8.88
N CYS A 126 10.08 0.85 7.93
CA CYS A 126 8.71 0.39 8.21
C CYS A 126 8.72 -0.90 9.03
N LYS A 127 9.50 -1.90 8.62
CA LYS A 127 9.68 -3.16 9.38
C LYS A 127 10.14 -2.90 10.81
N GLN A 128 11.16 -2.08 11.00
CA GLN A 128 11.64 -1.71 12.35
C GLN A 128 10.56 -1.04 13.21
N SER A 129 9.63 -0.30 12.61
CA SER A 129 8.53 0.33 13.37
C SER A 129 7.53 -0.66 13.94
N LEU A 130 7.44 -1.88 13.38
CA LEU A 130 6.57 -2.94 13.88
C LEU A 130 7.15 -3.65 15.11
N GLU A 131 8.47 -3.63 15.27
CA GLU A 131 9.18 -4.28 16.37
C GLU A 131 9.27 -3.41 17.64
N LYS A 132 9.03 -2.10 17.51
CA LYS A 132 9.06 -1.16 18.64
C LYS A 132 7.83 -1.38 19.53
N LYS A 133 8.07 -1.87 20.75
CA LYS A 133 7.07 -2.07 21.81
C LYS A 133 6.73 -0.77 22.54
#